data_AF-A0A953XRU6-F1
#
_entry.id   AF-A0A953XRU6-F1
#
_cell.length_a   1.000
_cell.length_b   1.000
_cell.length_c   1.000
_cell.angle_alpha   90.00
_cell.angle_beta   90.00
_cell.angle_gamma   90.00
#
_symmetry.space_group_name_H-M   'P 1'
#
loop_
_entity.id
_entity.type
_entity.pdbx_description
1 polymer ?
#
loop_
_entity_poly.entity_id
_entity_poly.type
_entity_poly.pdbx_seq_one_letter_code
_entity_poly.pdbx_strand_id
1 'polypeptide(L)'
;MQKVLFWTAAAALILFSATRPAFAGDDDGGDAEKKREDLFGKSFGKQIEDAVDKGCDWLKKQQGLDSTAPKEVFGKKPDNPTYEAGTPHQYWIARTAFPIQALCKSGCFVDDPAIDSAMKWLRENYTENGAIGYMQGSVGSSTYEDATVLNAVEAYYVSAWETHERGFDNPKKRYVKDDDGNKIPVTRWGTEEVGAKKKKKDRNFKLDRKDQKICEIAVKALEARFRKGAYGGAGWRYAKPGMAEQDPMVDVSASQYAILGLKAATRLGIKYDKGMLVEVFRFLRGQQDKDGPEVKAKWKKAKSDDDKKGRSTSSEPPEKTLHARGWGYCRQSSHSELDKSTYGSMTAAAINALILIRDEMVDDPGQRKVWDKVEEDCNLMIGDGLAWMVANWSMEENPKAGMHRFYYYLYTIERLGMLGGIDEIGSHDWYIEGAQVLLKQQTKGGAADGAWDVGNEISPSDVYDTCYALLFLKRATSGVDRPIPVITGDGGD
;
A
#
# COMPACT_ATOMS: atom_id res chain seq x y z
N MET A 1 46.31 36.87 24.71
CA MET A 1 45.51 35.66 24.40
C MET A 1 44.05 36.08 24.19
N GLN A 2 43.43 35.51 23.16
CA GLN A 2 42.12 35.81 22.56
C GLN A 2 40.95 35.79 23.57
N LYS A 3 40.03 36.79 23.55
CA LYS A 3 38.67 36.82 22.90
C LYS A 3 37.80 35.61 23.29
N VAL A 4 36.57 35.78 23.78
CA VAL A 4 35.36 36.10 22.97
C VAL A 4 34.25 36.76 23.83
N LEU A 5 33.53 37.68 23.18
CA LEU A 5 32.39 38.49 23.64
C LEU A 5 31.09 37.69 23.81
N PHE A 6 30.28 38.10 24.80
CA PHE A 6 28.85 37.82 24.91
C PHE A 6 28.04 38.68 23.94
N TRP A 7 27.11 38.07 23.20
CA TRP A 7 25.98 38.76 22.56
C TRP A 7 24.70 37.99 22.82
N THR A 8 23.77 38.64 23.51
CA THR A 8 22.36 38.28 23.65
C THR A 8 21.63 38.58 22.33
N ALA A 9 20.96 37.59 21.75
CA ALA A 9 20.03 37.80 20.64
C ALA A 9 18.64 37.29 21.04
N ALA A 10 17.72 38.24 21.22
CA ALA A 10 16.29 37.99 21.33
C ALA A 10 15.77 37.50 19.98
N ALA A 11 15.16 36.32 19.94
CA ALA A 11 14.43 35.83 18.77
C ALA A 11 13.01 36.40 18.80
N ALA A 12 12.70 37.23 17.80
CA ALA A 12 11.38 37.80 17.60
C ALA A 12 10.38 36.72 17.14
N LEU A 13 9.28 36.58 17.88
CA LEU A 13 8.04 35.98 17.40
C LEU A 13 7.50 36.81 16.21
N ILE A 14 7.44 36.21 15.02
CA ILE A 14 6.61 36.74 13.93
C ILE A 14 5.44 35.77 13.74
N LEU A 15 4.31 36.16 14.32
CA LEU A 15 2.98 35.67 13.96
C LEU A 15 2.69 36.07 12.51
N PHE A 16 2.58 35.11 11.60
CA PHE A 16 1.95 35.35 10.31
C PHE A 16 0.48 34.92 10.39
N SER A 17 -0.41 35.90 10.57
CA SER A 17 -1.81 35.77 10.18
C SER A 17 -1.88 35.77 8.65
N ALA A 18 -2.26 34.66 8.03
CA ALA A 18 -2.45 34.58 6.59
C ALA A 18 -3.78 35.25 6.19
N THR A 19 -3.79 36.58 6.05
CA THR A 19 -4.78 37.26 5.20
C THR A 19 -4.36 37.06 3.75
N ARG A 20 -5.14 36.29 2.97
CA ARG A 20 -4.97 36.16 1.52
C ARG A 20 -5.03 37.56 0.87
N PRO A 21 -4.03 37.98 0.06
CA PRO A 21 -4.25 39.09 -0.85
C PRO A 21 -5.13 38.59 -2.00
N ALA A 22 -6.23 39.27 -2.24
CA ALA A 22 -6.96 39.16 -3.49
C ALA A 22 -6.11 39.79 -4.60
N PHE A 23 -5.66 38.99 -5.57
CA PHE A 23 -5.21 39.52 -6.85
C PHE A 23 -6.22 39.08 -7.90
N ALA A 24 -6.92 40.07 -8.44
CA ALA A 24 -7.74 39.96 -9.62
C ALA A 24 -6.89 40.32 -10.85
N GLY A 25 -7.10 39.62 -11.96
CA GLY A 25 -6.82 40.12 -13.30
C GLY A 25 -5.53 39.65 -13.96
N ASP A 26 -5.74 38.82 -14.98
CA ASP A 26 -5.00 38.68 -16.25
C ASP A 26 -3.73 37.81 -16.35
N ASP A 27 -3.91 36.72 -17.12
CA ASP A 27 -2.97 36.02 -18.03
C ASP A 27 -1.47 36.09 -17.73
N ASP A 28 -0.96 35.12 -16.95
CA ASP A 28 0.17 34.24 -17.32
C ASP A 28 0.45 33.30 -16.13
N GLY A 29 -0.31 32.21 -16.02
CA GLY A 29 -0.19 31.26 -14.90
C GLY A 29 1.19 30.60 -14.77
N GLY A 30 1.95 30.51 -15.87
CA GLY A 30 3.27 29.88 -15.90
C GLY A 30 4.39 30.72 -15.27
N ASP A 31 4.38 32.05 -15.44
CA ASP A 31 5.46 32.92 -14.98
C ASP A 31 5.40 33.17 -13.46
N ALA A 32 4.20 33.11 -12.88
CA ALA A 32 3.98 33.23 -11.44
C ALA A 32 4.39 31.96 -10.66
N GLU A 33 4.18 30.78 -11.24
CA GLU A 33 4.60 29.51 -10.63
C GLU A 33 6.12 29.35 -10.70
N LYS A 34 6.74 29.68 -11.84
CA LYS A 34 8.20 29.70 -12.01
C LYS A 34 8.89 30.65 -11.03
N LYS A 35 8.40 31.90 -10.90
CA LYS A 35 8.91 32.85 -9.89
C LYS A 35 8.76 32.36 -8.45
N ARG A 36 7.68 31.61 -8.14
CA ARG A 36 7.51 31.00 -6.81
C ARG A 36 8.50 29.87 -6.58
N GLU A 37 8.75 29.04 -7.58
CA GLU A 37 9.74 27.97 -7.47
C GLU A 37 11.17 28.50 -7.33
N ASP A 38 11.50 29.58 -8.03
CA ASP A 38 12.81 30.24 -7.94
C ASP A 38 13.03 30.88 -6.56
N LEU A 39 11.98 31.41 -5.92
CA LEU A 39 12.05 32.07 -4.61
C LEU A 39 11.92 31.12 -3.42
N PHE A 40 11.13 30.04 -3.54
CA PHE A 40 10.73 29.18 -2.42
C PHE A 40 11.07 27.70 -2.61
N GLY A 41 11.66 27.32 -3.75
CA GLY A 41 11.92 25.93 -4.11
C GLY A 41 10.72 25.24 -4.78
N LYS A 42 10.92 23.99 -5.22
CA LYS A 42 9.91 23.19 -5.94
C LYS A 42 8.60 23.06 -5.14
N SER A 43 7.46 23.07 -5.84
CA SER A 43 6.15 22.80 -5.21
C SER A 43 6.13 21.41 -4.56
N PHE A 44 5.28 21.21 -3.54
CA PHE A 44 5.17 19.91 -2.84
C PHE A 44 4.88 18.75 -3.80
N GLY A 45 3.98 18.96 -4.77
CA GLY A 45 3.69 17.96 -5.81
C GLY A 45 4.92 17.64 -6.67
N LYS A 46 5.69 18.66 -7.06
CA LYS A 46 6.92 18.45 -7.84
C LYS A 46 8.01 17.73 -7.04
N GLN A 47 8.13 18.02 -5.73
CA GLN A 47 9.03 17.29 -4.83
C GLN A 47 8.67 15.80 -4.74
N ILE A 48 7.38 15.47 -4.66
CA ILE A 48 6.89 14.09 -4.68
C ILE A 48 7.24 13.42 -6.01
N GLU A 49 6.96 14.05 -7.14
CA GLU A 49 7.24 13.47 -8.45
C GLU A 49 8.76 13.25 -8.64
N ASP A 50 9.62 14.19 -8.23
CA ASP A 50 11.07 14.00 -8.27
C ASP A 50 11.52 12.82 -7.39
N ALA A 51 10.93 12.67 -6.20
CA ALA A 51 11.26 11.57 -5.29
C ALA A 51 10.87 10.22 -5.91
N VAL A 52 9.72 10.16 -6.56
CA VAL A 52 9.26 8.99 -7.31
C VAL A 52 10.18 8.68 -8.48
N ASP A 53 10.61 9.69 -9.25
CA ASP A 53 11.57 9.51 -10.35
C ASP A 53 12.86 8.86 -9.85
N LYS A 54 13.45 9.42 -8.80
CA LYS A 54 14.67 8.88 -8.17
C LYS A 54 14.47 7.45 -7.67
N GLY A 55 13.35 7.17 -7.02
CA GLY A 55 13.02 5.83 -6.52
C GLY A 55 12.84 4.80 -7.64
N CYS A 56 12.15 5.17 -8.73
CA CYS A 56 11.99 4.31 -9.89
C CYS A 56 13.34 4.02 -10.56
N ASP A 57 14.16 5.05 -10.76
CA ASP A 57 15.49 4.91 -11.36
C ASP A 57 16.41 4.03 -10.52
N TRP A 58 16.38 4.21 -9.19
CA TRP A 58 17.12 3.36 -8.27
C TRP A 58 16.63 1.91 -8.33
N LEU A 59 15.31 1.68 -8.28
CA LEU A 59 14.71 0.35 -8.26
C LEU A 59 15.03 -0.42 -9.54
N LYS A 60 14.97 0.21 -10.72
CA LYS A 60 15.36 -0.41 -12.00
C LYS A 60 16.81 -0.89 -11.99
N LYS A 61 17.73 -0.14 -11.37
CA LYS A 61 19.14 -0.52 -11.24
C LYS A 61 19.37 -1.72 -10.30
N GLN A 62 18.37 -2.11 -9.51
CA GLN A 62 18.47 -3.28 -8.63
C GLN A 62 18.29 -4.61 -9.36
N GLN A 63 17.78 -4.59 -10.60
CA GLN A 63 17.58 -5.80 -11.38
C GLN A 63 18.94 -6.44 -11.76
N GLY A 64 19.12 -7.71 -11.41
CA GLY A 64 20.28 -8.51 -11.82
C GLY A 64 21.54 -8.30 -10.98
N LEU A 65 21.44 -7.65 -9.81
CA LEU A 65 22.58 -7.45 -8.91
C LEU A 65 22.96 -8.72 -8.11
N ASP A 66 22.02 -9.65 -7.95
CA ASP A 66 22.24 -10.91 -7.25
C ASP A 66 22.86 -11.95 -8.19
N SER A 67 24.17 -12.19 -8.07
CA SER A 67 24.89 -13.17 -8.89
C SER A 67 24.43 -14.62 -8.68
N THR A 68 23.62 -14.88 -7.64
CA THR A 68 23.05 -16.20 -7.35
C THR A 68 21.63 -16.39 -7.87
N ALA A 69 21.03 -15.35 -8.45
CA ALA A 69 19.66 -15.35 -8.95
C ALA A 69 19.61 -15.11 -10.47
N PRO A 70 18.47 -15.42 -11.12
CA PRO A 70 18.22 -14.94 -12.48
C PRO A 70 18.35 -13.42 -12.58
N LYS A 71 18.80 -12.93 -13.74
CA LYS A 71 19.06 -11.49 -13.95
C LYS A 71 17.83 -10.60 -13.79
N GLU A 72 16.62 -11.15 -13.92
CA GLU A 72 15.35 -10.42 -13.79
C GLU A 72 14.95 -10.16 -12.34
N VAL A 73 15.59 -10.82 -11.38
CA VAL A 73 15.34 -10.67 -9.93
C VAL A 73 15.97 -9.36 -9.44
N PHE A 74 15.22 -8.61 -8.63
CA PHE A 74 15.67 -7.32 -8.08
C PHE A 74 16.34 -7.47 -6.70
N GLY A 75 17.29 -6.58 -6.44
CA GLY A 75 18.06 -6.48 -5.21
C GLY A 75 19.18 -7.52 -5.15
N LYS A 76 20.00 -7.45 -4.10
CA LYS A 76 21.00 -8.46 -3.75
C LYS A 76 20.58 -9.15 -2.46
N LYS A 77 20.64 -10.49 -2.39
CA LYS A 77 20.49 -11.17 -1.09
C LYS A 77 21.66 -10.77 -0.17
N PRO A 78 21.41 -10.24 1.04
CA PRO A 78 22.49 -9.95 1.98
C PRO A 78 23.14 -11.25 2.44
N ASP A 79 24.43 -11.18 2.76
CA ASP A 79 25.23 -12.36 3.15
C ASP A 79 24.67 -13.03 4.42
N ASN A 80 24.08 -12.23 5.32
CA ASN A 80 23.37 -12.67 6.52
C ASN A 80 21.93 -12.12 6.52
N PRO A 81 20.98 -12.80 5.88
CA PRO A 81 19.62 -12.30 5.79
C PRO A 81 18.91 -12.33 7.14
N THR A 82 18.28 -11.22 7.47
CA THR A 82 17.38 -11.09 8.61
C THR A 82 16.05 -11.77 8.28
N TYR A 83 15.81 -12.94 8.87
CA TYR A 83 14.47 -13.46 9.10
C TYR A 83 14.50 -14.35 10.34
N GLU A 84 13.65 -14.06 11.33
CA GLU A 84 13.63 -14.71 12.64
C GLU A 84 13.19 -16.19 12.64
N ALA A 85 13.11 -16.85 11.49
CA ALA A 85 12.84 -18.29 11.45
C ALA A 85 13.29 -18.97 10.16
N GLY A 86 14.52 -19.47 10.17
CA GLY A 86 14.97 -20.53 9.26
C GLY A 86 15.59 -20.05 7.94
N THR A 87 16.00 -21.04 7.14
CA THR A 87 16.73 -20.87 5.88
C THR A 87 16.04 -19.83 5.00
N PRO A 88 16.74 -18.83 4.46
CA PRO A 88 16.11 -17.68 3.82
C PRO A 88 15.43 -18.16 2.55
N HIS A 89 14.10 -18.11 2.51
CA HIS A 89 13.34 -18.44 1.32
C HIS A 89 13.88 -17.59 0.16
N GLN A 90 14.24 -18.25 -0.95
CA GLN A 90 14.67 -17.57 -2.16
C GLN A 90 13.43 -16.95 -2.81
N TYR A 91 12.99 -15.79 -2.32
CA TYR A 91 11.81 -15.07 -2.78
C TYR A 91 11.98 -14.46 -4.17
N TRP A 92 12.49 -15.22 -5.14
CA TRP A 92 12.76 -14.71 -6.50
C TRP A 92 11.47 -14.21 -7.16
N ILE A 93 10.34 -14.89 -6.93
CA ILE A 93 9.05 -14.47 -7.49
C ILE A 93 8.65 -13.12 -6.91
N ALA A 94 8.65 -12.94 -5.59
CA ALA A 94 8.26 -11.66 -4.98
C ALA A 94 9.26 -10.54 -5.26
N ARG A 95 10.57 -10.84 -5.26
CA ARG A 95 11.64 -9.92 -5.70
C ARG A 95 11.58 -9.57 -7.18
N THR A 96 10.63 -10.13 -7.94
CA THR A 96 10.36 -9.77 -9.34
C THR A 96 8.98 -9.11 -9.47
N ALA A 97 7.94 -9.76 -8.96
CA ALA A 97 6.55 -9.32 -9.05
C ALA A 97 6.29 -8.01 -8.29
N PHE A 98 6.84 -7.85 -7.08
CA PHE A 98 6.59 -6.63 -6.29
C PHE A 98 7.24 -5.37 -6.89
N PRO A 99 8.50 -5.41 -7.40
CA PRO A 99 9.05 -4.32 -8.20
C PRO A 99 8.25 -3.99 -9.46
N ILE A 100 7.73 -4.99 -10.19
CA ILE A 100 6.83 -4.74 -11.33
C ILE A 100 5.62 -3.93 -10.87
N GLN A 101 4.98 -4.34 -9.77
CA GLN A 101 3.83 -3.63 -9.20
C GLN A 101 4.20 -2.17 -8.89
N ALA A 102 5.29 -1.95 -8.15
CA ALA A 102 5.74 -0.61 -7.74
C ALA A 102 6.06 0.29 -8.94
N LEU A 103 6.84 -0.20 -9.91
CA LEU A 103 7.22 0.57 -11.10
C LEU A 103 5.99 0.91 -11.96
N CYS A 104 5.12 -0.06 -12.23
CA CYS A 104 3.91 0.16 -13.02
C CYS A 104 2.96 1.16 -12.35
N LYS A 105 2.75 1.03 -11.03
CA LYS A 105 1.90 1.95 -10.26
C LYS A 105 2.53 3.33 -10.06
N SER A 106 3.84 3.44 -10.23
CA SER A 106 4.57 4.71 -10.27
C SER A 106 4.58 5.38 -11.64
N GLY A 107 3.97 4.71 -12.63
CA GLY A 107 3.77 5.22 -13.97
C GLY A 107 4.87 4.90 -14.97
N CYS A 108 5.81 4.02 -14.60
CA CYS A 108 6.73 3.47 -15.58
C CYS A 108 5.96 2.69 -16.65
N PHE A 109 6.33 2.89 -17.90
CA PHE A 109 5.70 2.22 -19.04
C PHE A 109 6.01 0.73 -19.04
N VAL A 110 5.04 -0.08 -19.44
CA VAL A 110 5.17 -1.55 -19.45
C VAL A 110 6.23 -2.10 -20.41
N ASP A 111 6.69 -1.28 -21.36
CA ASP A 111 7.78 -1.57 -22.29
C ASP A 111 9.15 -1.06 -21.80
N ASP A 112 9.23 -0.56 -20.56
CA ASP A 112 10.52 -0.34 -19.89
C ASP A 112 11.26 -1.69 -19.77
N PRO A 113 12.55 -1.78 -20.15
CA PRO A 113 13.28 -3.04 -20.18
C PRO A 113 13.28 -3.80 -18.85
N ALA A 114 13.25 -3.08 -17.71
CA ALA A 114 13.21 -3.72 -16.40
C ALA A 114 11.88 -4.43 -16.14
N ILE A 115 10.77 -3.85 -16.61
CA ILE A 115 9.42 -4.41 -16.46
C ILE A 115 9.18 -5.52 -17.49
N ASP A 116 9.49 -5.29 -18.76
CA ASP A 116 9.22 -6.23 -19.85
C ASP A 116 9.95 -7.56 -19.63
N SER A 117 11.25 -7.50 -19.30
CA SER A 117 12.05 -8.70 -19.04
C SER A 117 11.55 -9.45 -17.80
N ALA A 118 11.24 -8.75 -16.71
CA ALA A 118 10.71 -9.33 -15.48
C ALA A 118 9.35 -10.01 -15.68
N MET A 119 8.43 -9.37 -16.42
CA MET A 119 7.13 -9.95 -16.76
C MET A 119 7.28 -11.18 -17.65
N LYS A 120 8.18 -11.14 -18.64
CA LYS A 120 8.50 -12.32 -19.47
C LYS A 120 9.03 -13.47 -18.61
N TRP A 121 9.94 -13.19 -17.69
CA TRP A 121 10.49 -14.20 -16.78
C TRP A 121 9.41 -14.79 -15.88
N LEU A 122 8.51 -13.99 -15.30
CA LEU A 122 7.38 -14.50 -14.51
C LEU A 122 6.48 -15.44 -15.31
N ARG A 123 6.13 -15.07 -16.55
CA ARG A 123 5.31 -15.90 -17.46
C ARG A 123 5.95 -17.26 -17.77
N GLU A 124 7.27 -17.33 -17.77
CA GLU A 124 8.04 -18.54 -18.09
C GLU A 124 8.33 -19.40 -16.84
N ASN A 125 8.49 -18.79 -15.67
CA ASN A 125 9.02 -19.46 -14.47
C ASN A 125 8.01 -19.63 -13.33
N TYR A 126 6.94 -18.84 -13.27
CA TYR A 126 5.85 -19.04 -12.31
C TYR A 126 4.92 -20.16 -12.82
N THR A 127 5.32 -21.39 -12.54
CA THR A 127 4.62 -22.60 -12.99
C THR A 127 3.80 -23.22 -11.88
N GLU A 128 2.81 -24.03 -12.24
CA GLU A 128 2.01 -24.77 -11.26
C GLU A 128 2.87 -25.69 -10.39
N ASN A 129 3.89 -26.35 -10.97
CA ASN A 129 4.82 -27.17 -10.19
C ASN A 129 5.76 -26.34 -9.30
N GLY A 130 6.02 -25.07 -9.60
CA GLY A 130 6.79 -24.18 -8.73
C GLY A 130 5.96 -23.52 -7.62
N ALA A 131 4.70 -23.22 -7.92
CA ALA A 131 3.77 -22.63 -6.96
C ALA A 131 3.11 -23.67 -6.04
N ILE A 132 2.81 -24.85 -6.60
CA ILE A 132 2.05 -25.93 -5.96
C ILE A 132 2.90 -27.19 -5.76
N GLY A 133 3.94 -27.43 -6.57
CA GLY A 133 4.77 -28.65 -6.52
C GLY A 133 5.98 -28.58 -5.57
N TYR A 134 6.32 -29.76 -5.02
CA TYR A 134 7.27 -30.07 -3.93
C TYR A 134 6.80 -29.78 -2.50
N MET A 135 6.06 -30.75 -1.94
CA MET A 135 6.10 -31.09 -0.50
C MET A 135 7.06 -32.28 -0.30
N GLN A 136 8.36 -32.01 -0.25
CA GLN A 136 9.43 -32.93 0.19
C GLN A 136 10.64 -32.10 0.68
N GLY A 137 10.40 -31.19 1.64
CA GLY A 137 11.48 -30.51 2.37
C GLY A 137 11.85 -29.08 1.94
N SER A 138 11.27 -28.56 0.85
CA SER A 138 11.30 -27.13 0.49
C SER A 138 9.87 -26.63 0.30
N VAL A 139 9.58 -25.39 0.68
CA VAL A 139 8.30 -24.75 0.35
C VAL A 139 8.37 -24.30 -1.12
N GLY A 140 7.29 -24.46 -1.89
CA GLY A 140 7.13 -23.83 -3.21
C GLY A 140 7.07 -22.30 -3.11
N SER A 141 6.24 -21.62 -3.89
CA SER A 141 5.95 -20.19 -3.63
C SER A 141 5.31 -19.98 -2.25
N SER A 142 5.50 -18.81 -1.66
CA SER A 142 4.79 -18.40 -0.44
C SER A 142 3.47 -17.68 -0.74
N THR A 143 2.57 -17.58 0.26
CA THR A 143 1.35 -16.75 0.19
C THR A 143 1.64 -15.32 -0.30
N TYR A 144 2.78 -14.75 0.11
CA TYR A 144 3.21 -13.44 -0.34
C TYR A 144 3.52 -13.40 -1.84
N GLU A 145 4.24 -14.39 -2.34
CA GLU A 145 4.61 -14.51 -3.74
C GLU A 145 3.39 -14.70 -4.64
N ASP A 146 2.45 -15.54 -4.22
CA ASP A 146 1.21 -15.79 -4.96
C ASP A 146 0.36 -14.52 -5.05
N ALA A 147 0.21 -13.80 -3.93
CA ALA A 147 -0.50 -12.52 -3.91
C ALA A 147 0.20 -11.43 -4.74
N THR A 148 1.53 -11.35 -4.69
CA THR A 148 2.30 -10.34 -5.44
C THR A 148 2.26 -10.59 -6.94
N VAL A 149 2.19 -11.84 -7.41
CA VAL A 149 1.96 -12.14 -8.84
C VAL A 149 0.65 -11.53 -9.33
N LEU A 150 -0.46 -11.73 -8.60
CA LEU A 150 -1.77 -11.17 -8.96
C LEU A 150 -1.73 -9.63 -9.00
N ASN A 151 -1.15 -9.00 -7.98
CA ASN A 151 -1.01 -7.55 -7.92
C ASN A 151 -0.10 -6.99 -9.03
N ALA A 152 0.98 -7.70 -9.40
CA ALA A 152 1.88 -7.31 -10.47
C ALA A 152 1.18 -7.33 -11.83
N VAL A 153 0.42 -8.38 -12.12
CA VAL A 153 -0.37 -8.47 -13.35
C VAL A 153 -1.44 -7.37 -13.39
N GLU A 154 -2.18 -7.12 -12.30
CA GLU A 154 -3.13 -6.01 -12.26
C GLU A 154 -2.43 -4.67 -12.54
N ALA A 155 -1.30 -4.41 -11.88
CA ALA A 155 -0.55 -3.17 -12.09
C ALA A 155 -0.04 -3.02 -13.53
N TYR A 156 0.42 -4.10 -14.16
CA TYR A 156 0.86 -4.12 -15.55
C TYR A 156 -0.27 -3.70 -16.51
N TYR A 157 -1.44 -4.33 -16.40
CA TYR A 157 -2.58 -4.01 -17.26
C TYR A 157 -3.14 -2.60 -16.99
N VAL A 158 -3.13 -2.17 -15.73
CA VAL A 158 -3.47 -0.78 -15.37
C VAL A 158 -2.50 0.22 -16.01
N SER A 159 -1.18 -0.03 -15.95
CA SER A 159 -0.19 0.87 -16.55
C SER A 159 -0.31 0.91 -18.08
N ALA A 160 -0.52 -0.24 -18.73
CA ALA A 160 -0.77 -0.29 -20.17
C ALA A 160 -2.02 0.52 -20.57
N TRP A 161 -3.09 0.42 -19.78
CA TRP A 161 -4.32 1.20 -19.98
C TRP A 161 -4.12 2.71 -19.78
N GLU A 162 -3.44 3.13 -18.70
CA GLU A 162 -3.10 4.54 -18.47
C GLU A 162 -2.22 5.11 -19.58
N THR A 163 -1.26 4.31 -20.08
CA THR A 163 -0.40 4.67 -21.20
C THR A 163 -1.22 4.98 -22.44
N HIS A 164 -2.22 4.14 -22.76
CA HIS A 164 -3.12 4.33 -23.87
C HIS A 164 -4.02 5.57 -23.71
N GLU A 165 -4.71 5.69 -22.57
CA GLU A 165 -5.63 6.82 -22.30
C GLU A 165 -4.92 8.18 -22.32
N ARG A 166 -3.60 8.20 -22.08
CA ARG A 166 -2.76 9.40 -22.11
C ARG A 166 -2.07 9.63 -23.45
N GLY A 167 -2.31 8.77 -24.45
CA GLY A 167 -1.72 8.91 -25.79
C GLY A 167 -0.23 8.60 -25.86
N PHE A 168 0.30 7.82 -24.90
CA PHE A 168 1.70 7.42 -24.83
C PHE A 168 1.99 6.07 -25.51
N ASP A 169 1.08 5.52 -26.32
CA ASP A 169 1.27 4.20 -26.95
C ASP A 169 2.55 4.09 -27.79
N ASN A 170 2.96 5.17 -28.45
CA ASN A 170 4.15 5.17 -29.31
C ASN A 170 5.38 5.66 -28.54
N PRO A 171 6.36 4.79 -28.22
CA PRO A 171 7.55 5.16 -27.45
C PRO A 171 8.36 6.28 -28.11
N LYS A 172 8.40 6.31 -29.45
CA LYS A 172 9.12 7.34 -30.23
C LYS A 172 8.49 8.74 -30.11
N LYS A 173 7.26 8.83 -29.58
CA LYS A 173 6.51 10.08 -29.39
C LYS A 173 6.37 10.48 -27.92
N ARG A 174 6.97 9.73 -26.97
CA ARG A 174 6.93 10.04 -25.53
C ARG A 174 7.91 11.15 -25.19
N TYR A 175 7.54 12.38 -25.49
CA TYR A 175 8.29 13.57 -25.11
C TYR A 175 7.35 14.72 -24.76
N VAL A 176 7.78 15.54 -23.82
CA VAL A 176 7.20 16.88 -23.56
C VAL A 176 8.17 17.94 -24.05
N LYS A 177 7.70 19.17 -24.22
CA LYS A 177 8.56 20.32 -24.48
C LYS A 177 8.81 21.06 -23.18
N ASP A 178 10.06 21.41 -22.89
CA ASP A 178 10.36 22.38 -21.83
C ASP A 178 10.04 23.82 -22.27
N ASP A 179 10.26 24.77 -21.37
CA ASP A 179 10.06 26.21 -21.61
C ASP A 179 10.85 26.72 -22.83
N ASP A 180 11.98 26.09 -23.14
CA ASP A 180 12.86 26.44 -24.27
C ASP A 180 12.47 25.68 -25.56
N GLY A 181 11.41 24.87 -25.51
CA GLY A 181 10.92 24.07 -26.63
C GLY A 181 11.71 22.79 -26.92
N ASN A 182 12.69 22.44 -26.09
CA ASN A 182 13.46 21.20 -26.22
C ASN A 182 12.60 20.01 -25.86
N LYS A 183 12.79 18.90 -26.59
CA LYS A 183 12.08 17.65 -26.31
C LYS A 183 12.73 16.93 -25.13
N ILE A 184 12.01 16.86 -24.02
CA ILE A 184 12.38 16.05 -22.85
C ILE A 184 11.66 14.69 -22.96
N PRO A 185 12.38 13.56 -22.95
CA PRO A 185 11.76 12.24 -22.92
C PRO A 185 10.86 12.07 -21.70
N VAL A 186 9.67 11.52 -21.91
CA VAL A 186 8.79 11.09 -20.83
C VAL A 186 9.15 9.65 -20.50
N THR A 187 9.70 9.41 -19.31
CA THR A 187 10.13 8.08 -18.83
C THR A 187 9.05 7.37 -18.03
N ARG A 188 8.09 8.13 -17.50
CA ARG A 188 6.89 7.67 -16.82
C ARG A 188 5.75 8.66 -16.99
N TRP A 189 4.52 8.22 -16.88
CA TRP A 189 3.39 9.15 -16.81
C TRP A 189 3.28 9.75 -15.40
N GLY A 190 3.10 11.07 -15.31
CA GLY A 190 2.90 11.78 -14.04
C GLY A 190 1.47 11.64 -13.50
N THR A 191 1.28 11.88 -12.20
CA THR A 191 -0.08 12.06 -11.64
C THR A 191 -0.44 13.53 -11.64
N GLU A 192 -0.74 14.10 -12.79
CA GLU A 192 -1.54 15.33 -12.86
C GLU A 192 -3.00 15.02 -12.49
N GLU A 193 -3.26 14.53 -11.28
CA GLU A 193 -4.61 14.52 -10.71
C GLU A 193 -4.53 14.88 -9.23
N VAL A 194 -4.67 16.17 -8.97
CA VAL A 194 -5.07 16.69 -7.66
C VAL A 194 -6.43 16.07 -7.33
N GLY A 195 -6.44 15.12 -6.40
CA GLY A 195 -7.65 14.51 -5.84
C GLY A 195 -8.29 13.45 -6.74
N ALA A 196 -8.61 12.31 -6.15
CA ALA A 196 -9.34 11.20 -6.75
C ALA A 196 -10.65 11.67 -7.44
N LYS A 197 -10.64 11.91 -8.76
CA LYS A 197 -11.86 12.29 -9.51
C LYS A 197 -11.97 11.79 -10.96
N LYS A 198 -11.18 10.83 -11.43
CA LYS A 198 -11.64 10.06 -12.60
C LYS A 198 -12.80 9.16 -12.18
N LYS A 199 -13.97 9.33 -12.83
CA LYS A 199 -15.03 8.31 -12.79
C LYS A 199 -14.38 6.96 -13.08
N LYS A 200 -14.52 5.99 -12.16
CA LYS A 200 -14.10 4.61 -12.41
C LYS A 200 -14.76 4.17 -13.72
N LYS A 201 -13.99 4.14 -14.80
CA LYS A 201 -14.38 3.38 -15.98
C LYS A 201 -14.15 1.92 -15.58
N ASP A 202 -15.16 1.07 -15.74
CA ASP A 202 -14.96 -0.36 -15.55
C ASP A 202 -13.85 -0.82 -16.49
N ARG A 203 -12.75 -1.30 -15.91
CA ARG A 203 -11.59 -1.78 -16.66
C ARG A 203 -11.82 -3.25 -16.96
N ASN A 204 -12.48 -3.54 -18.08
CA ASN A 204 -12.61 -4.91 -18.56
C ASN A 204 -11.33 -5.32 -19.30
N PHE A 205 -10.35 -5.82 -18.57
CA PHE A 205 -9.09 -6.25 -19.15
C PHE A 205 -9.24 -7.56 -19.93
N LYS A 206 -8.72 -7.59 -21.14
CA LYS A 206 -8.52 -8.83 -21.89
C LYS A 206 -7.07 -9.28 -21.71
N LEU A 207 -6.87 -10.28 -20.87
CA LEU A 207 -5.53 -10.78 -20.54
C LEU A 207 -4.96 -11.60 -21.70
N ASP A 208 -3.64 -11.50 -21.90
CA ASP A 208 -2.87 -12.48 -22.64
C ASP A 208 -2.99 -13.85 -21.97
N ARG A 209 -2.95 -14.92 -22.77
CA ARG A 209 -3.14 -16.29 -22.28
C ARG A 209 -2.09 -16.69 -21.24
N LYS A 210 -0.85 -16.21 -21.35
CA LYS A 210 0.22 -16.49 -20.38
C LYS A 210 -0.02 -15.76 -19.06
N ASP A 211 -0.50 -14.52 -19.13
CA ASP A 211 -0.83 -13.73 -17.94
C ASP A 211 -2.05 -14.32 -17.21
N GLN A 212 -3.09 -14.69 -17.95
CA GLN A 212 -4.24 -15.38 -17.39
C GLN A 212 -3.81 -16.67 -16.66
N LYS A 213 -2.93 -17.46 -17.29
CA LYS A 213 -2.44 -18.72 -16.71
C LYS A 213 -1.71 -18.51 -15.37
N ILE A 214 -0.81 -17.54 -15.27
CA ILE A 214 -0.09 -17.30 -14.01
C ILE A 214 -1.02 -16.77 -12.92
N CYS A 215 -2.06 -15.99 -13.26
CA CYS A 215 -3.08 -15.58 -12.30
C CYS A 215 -3.93 -16.76 -11.80
N GLU A 216 -4.35 -17.66 -12.69
CA GLU A 216 -5.10 -18.87 -12.31
C GLU A 216 -4.26 -19.78 -11.40
N ILE A 217 -2.95 -19.92 -11.67
CA ILE A 217 -2.01 -20.65 -10.80
C ILE A 217 -1.93 -19.99 -9.43
N ALA A 218 -1.81 -18.66 -9.36
CA ALA A 218 -1.71 -17.93 -8.10
C ALA A 218 -2.96 -18.06 -7.24
N VAL A 219 -4.15 -17.95 -7.84
CA VAL A 219 -5.42 -18.21 -7.14
C VAL A 219 -5.45 -19.63 -6.60
N LYS A 220 -5.13 -20.63 -7.42
CA LYS A 220 -5.11 -22.03 -7.01
C LYS A 220 -4.11 -22.29 -5.88
N ALA A 221 -2.95 -21.65 -5.90
CA ALA A 221 -1.95 -21.74 -4.83
C ALA A 221 -2.45 -21.13 -3.52
N LEU A 222 -3.10 -19.96 -3.58
CA LEU A 222 -3.74 -19.33 -2.42
C LEU A 222 -4.84 -20.22 -1.84
N GLU A 223 -5.74 -20.76 -2.68
CA GLU A 223 -6.78 -21.71 -2.24
C GLU A 223 -6.17 -22.95 -1.58
N ALA A 224 -5.12 -23.52 -2.18
CA ALA A 224 -4.42 -24.70 -1.63
C ALA A 224 -3.72 -24.43 -0.29
N ARG A 225 -3.37 -23.17 0.01
CA ARG A 225 -2.72 -22.72 1.25
C ARG A 225 -3.69 -22.22 2.31
N PHE A 226 -4.99 -22.17 2.01
CA PHE A 226 -5.99 -21.77 2.99
C PHE A 226 -6.11 -22.80 4.11
N ARG A 227 -6.02 -22.35 5.37
CA ARG A 227 -5.99 -23.24 6.54
C ARG A 227 -6.86 -22.70 7.66
N LYS A 228 -7.48 -23.60 8.42
CA LYS A 228 -8.22 -23.24 9.63
C LYS A 228 -7.30 -22.63 10.68
N GLY A 229 -7.76 -21.58 11.33
CA GLY A 229 -7.11 -21.00 12.51
C GLY A 229 -7.43 -21.78 13.78
N ALA A 230 -6.54 -21.72 14.77
CA ALA A 230 -6.65 -22.49 16.01
C ALA A 230 -7.86 -22.10 16.90
N TYR A 231 -8.43 -20.90 16.73
CA TYR A 231 -9.50 -20.37 17.60
C TYR A 231 -10.73 -19.87 16.83
N GLY A 232 -10.97 -20.44 15.64
CA GLY A 232 -12.11 -20.11 14.77
C GLY A 232 -11.70 -19.31 13.54
N GLY A 233 -12.44 -19.53 12.45
CA GLY A 233 -12.12 -18.98 11.13
C GLY A 233 -10.96 -19.70 10.43
N ALA A 234 -10.49 -19.11 9.35
CA ALA A 234 -9.42 -19.62 8.50
C ALA A 234 -8.71 -18.46 7.80
N GLY A 235 -7.51 -18.69 7.31
CA GLY A 235 -6.66 -17.66 6.73
C GLY A 235 -5.42 -18.25 6.09
N TRP A 236 -4.40 -17.41 5.99
CA TRP A 236 -3.10 -17.77 5.43
C TRP A 236 -1.96 -17.45 6.38
N ARG A 237 -0.84 -18.12 6.13
CA ARG A 237 0.46 -17.91 6.77
C ARG A 237 1.53 -17.86 5.68
N TYR A 238 2.63 -17.14 5.92
CA TYR A 238 3.81 -17.24 5.05
C TYR A 238 4.43 -18.62 5.21
N ALA A 239 4.33 -19.47 4.19
CA ALA A 239 4.90 -20.81 4.24
C ALA A 239 6.43 -20.73 4.39
N LYS A 240 6.99 -21.45 5.38
CA LYS A 240 8.44 -21.57 5.61
C LYS A 240 8.81 -23.04 5.86
N PRO A 241 9.99 -23.51 5.39
CA PRO A 241 10.51 -24.81 5.82
C PRO A 241 10.64 -24.87 7.35
N GLY A 242 10.22 -25.97 7.96
CA GLY A 242 10.39 -26.17 9.41
C GLY A 242 9.42 -25.38 10.30
N MET A 243 8.21 -25.06 9.84
CA MET A 243 7.14 -24.65 10.79
C MET A 243 6.97 -25.71 11.85
N ALA A 244 7.14 -25.31 13.11
CA ALA A 244 6.93 -26.18 14.25
C ALA A 244 5.43 -26.44 14.45
N GLU A 245 5.07 -27.54 15.11
CA GLU A 245 3.67 -27.90 15.38
C GLU A 245 2.91 -26.78 16.15
N GLN A 246 3.64 -26.03 16.97
CA GLN A 246 3.14 -24.90 17.74
C GLN A 246 3.07 -23.55 16.98
N ASP A 247 3.55 -23.48 15.74
CA ASP A 247 3.47 -22.24 14.95
C ASP A 247 2.00 -21.96 14.58
N PRO A 248 1.53 -20.70 14.65
CA PRO A 248 0.19 -20.39 14.17
C PRO A 248 0.10 -20.64 12.66
N MET A 249 -0.95 -21.36 12.25
CA MET A 249 -1.21 -21.72 10.86
C MET A 249 -1.82 -20.57 10.04
N VAL A 250 -2.16 -19.45 10.70
CA VAL A 250 -2.78 -18.27 10.11
C VAL A 250 -2.29 -17.00 10.82
N ASP A 251 -2.13 -15.90 10.10
CA ASP A 251 -1.81 -14.57 10.65
C ASP A 251 -2.51 -13.43 9.90
N VAL A 252 -2.52 -12.23 10.50
CA VAL A 252 -3.19 -11.06 9.94
C VAL A 252 -2.52 -10.56 8.66
N SER A 253 -1.19 -10.52 8.62
CA SER A 253 -0.42 -9.96 7.50
C SER A 253 -0.58 -10.79 6.22
N ALA A 254 -0.28 -12.09 6.31
CA ALA A 254 -0.39 -13.03 5.20
C ALA A 254 -1.83 -13.11 4.69
N SER A 255 -2.81 -13.10 5.59
CA SER A 255 -4.23 -13.11 5.20
C SER A 255 -4.64 -11.82 4.48
N GLN A 256 -4.19 -10.65 4.93
CA GLN A 256 -4.41 -9.40 4.20
C GLN A 256 -3.78 -9.45 2.81
N TYR A 257 -2.53 -9.90 2.67
CA TYR A 257 -1.88 -10.00 1.36
C TYR A 257 -2.62 -10.94 0.40
N ALA A 258 -3.06 -12.10 0.90
CA ALA A 258 -3.88 -13.02 0.11
C ALA A 258 -5.15 -12.32 -0.39
N ILE A 259 -5.89 -11.62 0.47
CA ILE A 259 -7.12 -10.91 0.08
C ILE A 259 -6.84 -9.79 -0.93
N LEU A 260 -5.74 -9.04 -0.78
CA LEU A 260 -5.31 -8.05 -1.76
C LEU A 260 -5.06 -8.68 -3.14
N GLY A 261 -4.36 -9.82 -3.18
CA GLY A 261 -4.15 -10.58 -4.41
C GLY A 261 -5.47 -11.10 -5.01
N LEU A 262 -6.37 -11.64 -4.18
CA LEU A 262 -7.69 -12.11 -4.63
C LEU A 262 -8.57 -10.95 -5.13
N LYS A 263 -8.46 -9.75 -4.56
CA LYS A 263 -9.10 -8.55 -5.09
C LYS A 263 -8.55 -8.17 -6.47
N ALA A 264 -7.24 -8.26 -6.66
CA ALA A 264 -6.61 -8.10 -7.97
C ALA A 264 -7.14 -9.16 -8.97
N ALA A 265 -7.31 -10.41 -8.54
CA ALA A 265 -7.93 -11.47 -9.33
C ALA A 265 -9.35 -11.11 -9.79
N THR A 266 -10.21 -10.62 -8.89
CA THR A 266 -11.56 -10.12 -9.24
C THR A 266 -11.50 -9.05 -10.33
N ARG A 267 -10.60 -8.07 -10.20
CA ARG A 267 -10.45 -6.97 -11.18
C ARG A 267 -9.88 -7.42 -12.52
N LEU A 268 -9.13 -8.52 -12.52
CA LEU A 268 -8.62 -9.20 -13.72
C LEU A 268 -9.63 -10.20 -14.31
N GLY A 269 -10.81 -10.39 -13.69
CA GLY A 269 -11.80 -11.36 -14.13
C GLY A 269 -11.47 -12.81 -13.80
N ILE A 270 -10.50 -13.06 -12.91
CA ILE A 270 -10.11 -14.39 -12.45
C ILE A 270 -10.93 -14.74 -11.21
N LYS A 271 -11.64 -15.87 -11.27
CA LYS A 271 -12.54 -16.32 -10.20
C LYS A 271 -11.78 -17.09 -9.12
N TYR A 272 -12.28 -17.02 -7.89
CA TYR A 272 -11.83 -17.79 -6.73
C TYR A 272 -13.01 -18.10 -5.81
N ASP A 273 -12.83 -19.00 -4.84
CA ASP A 273 -13.84 -19.28 -3.81
C ASP A 273 -13.96 -18.13 -2.78
N LYS A 274 -14.97 -17.27 -2.97
CA LYS A 274 -15.29 -16.18 -2.03
C LYS A 274 -15.77 -16.64 -0.66
N GLY A 275 -16.17 -17.92 -0.49
CA GLY A 275 -16.50 -18.47 0.82
C GLY A 275 -15.36 -18.36 1.83
N MET A 276 -14.11 -18.40 1.35
CA MET A 276 -12.91 -18.20 2.17
C MET A 276 -12.93 -16.86 2.92
N LEU A 277 -13.46 -15.79 2.32
CA LEU A 277 -13.46 -14.44 2.91
C LEU A 277 -14.26 -14.36 4.21
N VAL A 278 -15.34 -15.15 4.34
CA VAL A 278 -16.12 -15.23 5.59
C VAL A 278 -15.30 -15.85 6.71
N GLU A 279 -14.51 -16.87 6.40
CA GLU A 279 -13.67 -17.52 7.40
C GLU A 279 -12.52 -16.62 7.82
N VAL A 280 -12.00 -15.77 6.93
CA VAL A 280 -11.01 -14.75 7.28
C VAL A 280 -11.62 -13.68 8.17
N PHE A 281 -12.84 -13.23 7.88
CA PHE A 281 -13.58 -12.34 8.77
C PHE A 281 -13.70 -12.93 10.18
N ARG A 282 -14.07 -14.22 10.30
CA ARG A 282 -14.17 -14.91 11.61
C ARG A 282 -12.82 -14.99 12.32
N PHE A 283 -11.75 -15.25 11.57
CA PHE A 283 -10.39 -15.21 12.10
C PHE A 283 -10.05 -13.82 12.64
N LEU A 284 -10.21 -12.75 11.84
CA LEU A 284 -9.93 -11.38 12.25
C LEU A 284 -10.77 -10.95 13.46
N ARG A 285 -12.03 -11.37 13.54
CA ARG A 285 -12.89 -11.12 14.71
C ARG A 285 -12.34 -11.76 15.97
N GLY A 286 -11.78 -12.97 15.88
CA GLY A 286 -11.13 -13.64 16.99
C GLY A 286 -9.76 -13.06 17.39
N GLN A 287 -9.15 -12.25 16.52
CA GLN A 287 -7.84 -11.63 16.75
C GLN A 287 -7.92 -10.17 17.22
N GLN A 288 -9.07 -9.50 17.10
CA GLN A 288 -9.24 -8.15 17.60
C GLN A 288 -9.12 -8.13 19.13
N ASP A 289 -8.58 -7.04 19.70
CA ASP A 289 -8.61 -6.83 21.15
C ASP A 289 -10.04 -6.97 21.68
N LYS A 290 -10.19 -7.60 22.85
CA LYS A 290 -11.50 -7.80 23.47
C LYS A 290 -12.08 -6.49 24.00
N ASP A 291 -11.21 -5.68 24.60
CA ASP A 291 -11.53 -4.42 25.25
C ASP A 291 -10.60 -3.31 24.72
N GLY A 292 -11.01 -2.05 24.87
CA GLY A 292 -10.24 -0.87 24.48
C GLY A 292 -10.85 0.40 25.04
N PRO A 293 -10.08 1.50 25.17
CA PRO A 293 -10.61 2.76 25.68
C PRO A 293 -11.71 3.28 24.75
N GLU A 294 -12.71 3.95 25.33
CA GLU A 294 -13.77 4.59 24.56
C GLU A 294 -13.21 5.76 23.75
N VAL A 295 -13.60 5.83 22.49
CA VAL A 295 -13.27 6.94 21.59
C VAL A 295 -14.57 7.50 21.03
N LYS A 296 -14.79 8.80 21.25
CA LYS A 296 -15.90 9.54 20.66
C LYS A 296 -15.55 9.92 19.23
N ALA A 297 -16.19 9.24 18.28
CA ALA A 297 -15.93 9.42 16.85
C ALA A 297 -17.13 10.06 16.16
N LYS A 298 -16.91 11.11 15.37
CA LYS A 298 -17.93 11.64 14.46
C LYS A 298 -17.78 10.98 13.10
N TRP A 299 -18.84 10.34 12.63
CA TRP A 299 -18.83 9.61 11.35
C TRP A 299 -19.32 10.48 10.21
N LYS A 300 -18.43 10.94 9.33
CA LYS A 300 -18.86 11.60 8.08
C LYS A 300 -19.26 10.53 7.07
N LYS A 301 -20.52 10.58 6.61
CA LYS A 301 -20.99 9.74 5.50
C LYS A 301 -20.06 9.94 4.29
N ALA A 302 -19.58 8.84 3.68
CA ALA A 302 -18.85 8.94 2.42
C ALA A 302 -19.73 9.70 1.40
N LYS A 303 -19.17 10.72 0.74
CA LYS A 303 -19.94 11.59 -0.18
C LYS A 303 -20.54 10.76 -1.31
N SER A 304 -21.87 10.67 -1.34
CA SER A 304 -22.59 10.09 -2.48
C SER A 304 -22.47 10.99 -3.72
N ASP A 305 -22.79 10.44 -4.89
CA ASP A 305 -22.84 11.24 -6.13
C ASP A 305 -23.94 12.32 -6.10
N ASP A 306 -24.94 12.19 -5.23
CA ASP A 306 -25.97 13.20 -4.99
C ASP A 306 -25.50 14.30 -4.01
N ASP A 307 -24.68 13.95 -3.01
CA ASP A 307 -24.00 14.94 -2.14
C ASP A 307 -23.05 15.81 -2.97
N LYS A 308 -22.39 15.23 -3.98
CA LYS A 308 -21.51 15.94 -4.92
C LYS A 308 -22.25 16.90 -5.86
N LYS A 309 -23.56 16.68 -6.09
CA LYS A 309 -24.42 17.57 -6.89
C LYS A 309 -25.07 18.69 -6.04
N GLY A 310 -24.66 18.83 -4.78
CA GLY A 310 -25.13 19.91 -3.90
C GLY A 310 -26.60 19.77 -3.49
N ARG A 311 -27.19 18.57 -3.59
CA ARG A 311 -28.62 18.33 -3.27
C ARG A 311 -28.86 17.83 -1.84
N SER A 312 -27.82 17.78 -1.01
CA SER A 312 -27.87 17.25 0.34
C SER A 312 -27.79 18.37 1.37
N THR A 313 -28.76 18.41 2.27
CA THR A 313 -28.76 19.28 3.45
C THR A 313 -27.86 18.67 4.52
N SER A 314 -26.80 19.38 4.94
CA SER A 314 -25.86 18.88 5.94
C SER A 314 -26.52 18.73 7.31
N SER A 315 -26.87 17.50 7.69
CA SER A 315 -27.03 17.15 9.11
C SER A 315 -25.65 16.90 9.71
N GLU A 316 -25.45 17.27 10.99
CA GLU A 316 -24.25 16.88 11.71
C GLU A 316 -24.06 15.35 11.66
N PRO A 317 -22.82 14.86 11.51
CA PRO A 317 -22.55 13.43 11.49
C PRO A 317 -22.96 12.79 12.82
N PRO A 318 -23.59 11.60 12.81
CA PRO A 318 -23.96 10.91 14.04
C PRO A 318 -22.70 10.57 14.86
N GLU A 319 -22.75 10.87 16.15
CA GLU A 319 -21.74 10.45 17.12
C GLU A 319 -22.01 8.98 17.49
N LYS A 320 -20.98 8.13 17.40
CA LYS A 320 -21.02 6.75 17.88
C LYS A 320 -19.89 6.54 18.89
N THR A 321 -20.19 5.92 20.02
CA THR A 321 -19.16 5.43 20.94
C THR A 321 -18.53 4.17 20.34
N LEU A 322 -17.22 4.22 20.14
CA LEU A 322 -16.40 3.10 19.69
C LEU A 322 -15.39 2.74 20.77
N HIS A 323 -14.80 1.55 20.67
CA HIS A 323 -13.69 1.14 21.52
C HIS A 323 -12.44 1.01 20.67
N ALA A 324 -11.33 1.64 21.07
CA ALA A 324 -10.06 1.53 20.38
C ALA A 324 -9.47 0.11 20.52
N ARG A 325 -9.94 -0.81 19.67
CA ARG A 325 -9.58 -2.24 19.66
C ARG A 325 -8.85 -2.57 18.37
N GLY A 326 -7.59 -2.96 18.47
CA GLY A 326 -6.73 -3.22 17.31
C GLY A 326 -6.36 -4.69 17.14
N TRP A 327 -5.36 -4.93 16.29
CA TRP A 327 -4.82 -6.25 15.98
C TRP A 327 -3.31 -6.33 16.21
N GLY A 328 -2.87 -7.50 16.67
CA GLY A 328 -1.50 -7.95 16.55
C GLY A 328 -1.29 -8.82 15.32
N TYR A 329 -0.08 -9.34 15.15
CA TYR A 329 0.25 -10.23 14.04
C TYR A 329 -0.52 -11.55 14.13
N CYS A 330 -0.46 -12.17 15.31
CA CYS A 330 -1.23 -13.33 15.70
C CYS A 330 -1.22 -13.42 17.23
N ARG A 331 -2.39 -13.39 17.87
CA ARG A 331 -2.55 -13.48 19.33
C ARG A 331 -1.96 -14.75 19.92
N GLN A 332 -1.75 -15.77 19.10
CA GLN A 332 -1.21 -17.07 19.49
C GLN A 332 0.19 -17.33 18.92
N SER A 333 0.89 -16.28 18.47
CA SER A 333 2.28 -16.44 18.05
C SER A 333 3.13 -17.00 19.18
N SER A 334 3.96 -17.98 18.84
CA SER A 334 5.00 -18.51 19.71
C SER A 334 6.35 -17.80 19.50
N HIS A 335 6.42 -16.85 18.55
CA HIS A 335 7.68 -16.27 18.06
C HIS A 335 8.13 -15.05 18.87
N SER A 336 7.22 -14.12 19.16
CA SER A 336 7.54 -12.91 19.91
C SER A 336 6.33 -12.37 20.70
N GLU A 337 6.58 -11.57 21.74
CA GLU A 337 5.50 -10.85 22.43
C GLU A 337 4.92 -9.71 21.58
N LEU A 338 5.71 -9.13 20.67
CA LEU A 338 5.23 -8.13 19.73
C LEU A 338 4.15 -8.72 18.82
N ASP A 339 4.33 -9.95 18.34
CA ASP A 339 3.36 -10.62 17.47
C ASP A 339 1.98 -10.79 18.12
N LYS A 340 1.96 -10.99 19.45
CA LYS A 340 0.74 -11.13 20.24
C LYS A 340 0.10 -9.77 20.57
N SER A 341 0.92 -8.73 20.61
CA SER A 341 0.55 -7.38 21.02
C SER A 341 -0.08 -6.59 19.87
N THR A 342 -0.91 -5.61 20.19
CA THR A 342 -1.56 -4.75 19.20
C THR A 342 -0.62 -3.64 18.73
N TYR A 343 -0.47 -3.46 17.41
CA TYR A 343 0.37 -2.41 16.83
C TYR A 343 -0.15 -1.92 15.46
N GLY A 344 0.42 -0.82 14.97
CA GLY A 344 -0.14 -0.02 13.88
C GLY A 344 -0.29 -0.77 12.56
N SER A 345 0.76 -1.44 12.08
CA SER A 345 0.69 -2.11 10.79
C SER A 345 -0.25 -3.30 10.76
N MET A 346 -0.44 -4.02 11.87
CA MET A 346 -1.41 -5.11 11.93
C MET A 346 -2.83 -4.61 12.10
N THR A 347 -3.03 -3.53 12.87
CA THR A 347 -4.35 -2.89 12.99
C THR A 347 -4.81 -2.35 11.65
N ALA A 348 -3.97 -1.57 10.95
CA ALA A 348 -4.28 -1.08 9.61
C ALA A 348 -4.50 -2.24 8.61
N ALA A 349 -3.71 -3.32 8.70
CA ALA A 349 -3.84 -4.47 7.81
C ALA A 349 -5.16 -5.23 7.99
N ALA A 350 -5.60 -5.41 9.23
CA ALA A 350 -6.89 -6.02 9.53
C ALA A 350 -8.05 -5.16 9.00
N ILE A 351 -7.99 -3.83 9.18
CA ILE A 351 -9.01 -2.91 8.64
C ILE A 351 -9.08 -3.02 7.11
N ASN A 352 -7.94 -3.00 6.43
CA ASN A 352 -7.86 -3.17 4.97
C ASN A 352 -8.52 -4.49 4.52
N ALA A 353 -8.19 -5.58 5.20
CA ALA A 353 -8.77 -6.89 4.91
C ALA A 353 -10.30 -6.89 5.09
N LEU A 354 -10.82 -6.28 6.17
CA LEU A 354 -12.25 -6.17 6.44
C LEU A 354 -12.98 -5.31 5.38
N ILE A 355 -12.38 -4.20 4.93
CA ILE A 355 -12.91 -3.38 3.83
C ILE A 355 -13.04 -4.20 2.55
N LEU A 356 -11.99 -4.95 2.20
CA LEU A 356 -11.96 -5.78 1.00
C LEU A 356 -12.95 -6.94 1.07
N ILE A 357 -13.02 -7.62 2.21
CA ILE A 357 -14.02 -8.67 2.46
C ILE A 357 -15.42 -8.10 2.25
N ARG A 358 -15.73 -6.95 2.87
CA ARG A 358 -17.03 -6.29 2.68
C ARG A 358 -17.32 -6.00 1.20
N ASP A 359 -16.38 -5.39 0.50
CA ASP A 359 -16.55 -5.00 -0.90
C ASP A 359 -16.81 -6.21 -1.82
N GLU A 360 -16.08 -7.31 -1.61
CA GLU A 360 -16.24 -8.55 -2.40
C GLU A 360 -17.54 -9.29 -2.13
N MET A 361 -18.13 -9.11 -0.94
CA MET A 361 -19.24 -9.91 -0.43
C MET A 361 -20.60 -9.24 -0.58
N VAL A 362 -20.66 -7.90 -0.53
CA VAL A 362 -21.94 -7.15 -0.51
C VAL A 362 -22.79 -7.38 -1.76
N ASP A 363 -22.16 -7.49 -2.94
CA ASP A 363 -22.86 -7.69 -4.21
C ASP A 363 -22.83 -9.14 -4.69
N ASP A 364 -22.16 -10.04 -3.98
CA ASP A 364 -22.07 -11.41 -4.41
C ASP A 364 -23.37 -12.16 -4.07
N PRO A 365 -24.18 -12.57 -5.07
CA PRO A 365 -25.47 -13.19 -4.78
C PRO A 365 -25.34 -14.53 -4.04
N GLY A 366 -24.20 -15.22 -4.20
CA GLY A 366 -23.91 -16.48 -3.53
C GLY A 366 -23.53 -16.29 -2.06
N GLN A 367 -22.97 -15.14 -1.71
CA GLN A 367 -22.49 -14.85 -0.35
C GLN A 367 -23.36 -13.87 0.44
N ARG A 368 -24.25 -13.10 -0.22
CA ARG A 368 -25.07 -12.05 0.39
C ARG A 368 -25.79 -12.50 1.66
N LYS A 369 -26.45 -13.67 1.63
CA LYS A 369 -27.18 -14.22 2.78
C LYS A 369 -26.28 -14.56 3.97
N VAL A 370 -25.03 -14.91 3.71
CA VAL A 370 -24.03 -15.16 4.76
C VAL A 370 -23.52 -13.83 5.29
N TRP A 371 -23.26 -12.88 4.40
CA TRP A 371 -22.76 -11.55 4.72
C TRP A 371 -23.75 -10.71 5.53
N ASP A 372 -25.06 -10.77 5.23
CA ASP A 372 -26.13 -10.06 5.97
C ASP A 372 -26.05 -10.28 7.49
N LYS A 373 -25.59 -11.47 7.92
CA LYS A 373 -25.53 -11.85 9.33
C LYS A 373 -24.33 -11.26 10.08
N VAL A 374 -23.33 -10.78 9.37
CA VAL A 374 -22.04 -10.34 9.93
C VAL A 374 -21.61 -8.95 9.46
N GLU A 375 -22.38 -8.30 8.59
CA GLU A 375 -22.03 -6.99 8.05
C GLU A 375 -21.88 -5.92 9.14
N GLU A 376 -22.80 -5.88 10.11
CA GLU A 376 -22.72 -4.89 11.19
C GLU A 376 -21.54 -5.17 12.14
N ASP A 377 -21.26 -6.44 12.43
CA ASP A 377 -20.05 -6.83 13.17
C ASP A 377 -18.79 -6.34 12.44
N CYS A 378 -18.73 -6.52 11.11
CA CYS A 378 -17.62 -6.04 10.30
C CYS A 378 -17.48 -4.52 10.35
N ASN A 379 -18.59 -3.78 10.22
CA ASN A 379 -18.58 -2.32 10.31
C ASN A 379 -18.09 -1.84 11.69
N LEU A 380 -18.53 -2.49 12.77
CA LEU A 380 -18.09 -2.19 14.13
C LEU A 380 -16.59 -2.47 14.31
N MET A 381 -16.12 -3.63 13.85
CA MET A 381 -14.70 -4.00 13.91
C MET A 381 -13.83 -2.95 13.19
N ILE A 382 -14.24 -2.52 12.00
CA ILE A 382 -13.54 -1.48 11.26
C ILE A 382 -13.55 -0.15 12.01
N GLY A 383 -14.71 0.25 12.56
CA GLY A 383 -14.83 1.45 13.38
C GLY A 383 -13.87 1.44 14.57
N ASP A 384 -13.86 0.35 15.33
CA ASP A 384 -12.99 0.19 16.50
C ASP A 384 -11.50 0.16 16.14
N GLY A 385 -11.16 -0.44 15.00
CA GLY A 385 -9.81 -0.38 14.44
C GLY A 385 -9.39 1.04 14.10
N LEU A 386 -10.25 1.80 13.42
CA LEU A 386 -9.99 3.20 13.10
C LEU A 386 -9.90 4.05 14.38
N ALA A 387 -10.71 3.79 15.40
CA ALA A 387 -10.59 4.43 16.70
C ALA A 387 -9.22 4.15 17.35
N TRP A 388 -8.71 2.92 17.23
CA TRP A 388 -7.36 2.59 17.65
C TRP A 388 -6.30 3.37 16.86
N MET A 389 -6.48 3.52 15.54
CA MET A 389 -5.56 4.30 14.69
C MET A 389 -5.53 5.77 15.10
N VAL A 390 -6.68 6.38 15.41
CA VAL A 390 -6.76 7.76 15.89
C VAL A 390 -6.04 7.92 17.23
N ALA A 391 -6.31 7.03 18.19
CA ALA A 391 -5.73 7.10 19.53
C ALA A 391 -4.21 6.84 19.57
N ASN A 392 -3.63 6.25 18.52
CA ASN A 392 -2.21 5.88 18.46
C ASN A 392 -1.53 6.44 17.20
N TRP A 393 -2.08 7.49 16.60
CA TRP A 393 -1.62 7.99 15.31
C TRP A 393 -0.13 8.34 15.31
N SER A 394 0.58 7.91 14.28
CA SER A 394 1.96 8.33 13.99
C SER A 394 2.30 8.08 12.53
N MET A 395 3.06 8.98 11.92
CA MET A 395 3.71 8.76 10.61
C MET A 395 5.23 8.64 10.74
N GLU A 396 5.80 8.86 11.92
CA GLU A 396 7.26 8.84 12.16
C GLU A 396 7.73 7.48 12.72
N GLU A 397 6.81 6.61 13.15
CA GLU A 397 7.07 5.23 13.54
C GLU A 397 5.84 4.34 13.28
N ASN A 398 5.99 3.02 13.37
CA ASN A 398 4.87 2.08 13.44
C ASN A 398 4.35 2.06 14.89
N PRO A 399 3.14 2.57 15.18
CA PRO A 399 2.65 2.72 16.53
C PRO A 399 2.76 1.45 17.38
N LYS A 400 3.36 1.57 18.57
CA LYS A 400 3.68 0.46 19.50
C LYS A 400 4.68 -0.58 18.99
N ALA A 401 5.33 -0.33 17.85
CA ALA A 401 6.34 -1.20 17.25
C ALA A 401 7.62 -0.45 16.80
N GLY A 402 7.69 0.87 16.99
CA GLY A 402 8.86 1.68 16.61
C GLY A 402 9.14 1.59 15.11
N MET A 403 10.40 1.37 14.72
CA MET A 403 10.78 1.20 13.31
C MET A 403 10.58 -0.23 12.79
N HIS A 404 9.89 -1.11 13.51
CA HIS A 404 9.60 -2.45 13.00
C HIS A 404 8.54 -2.38 11.91
N ARG A 405 8.86 -2.85 10.70
CA ARG A 405 7.90 -2.92 9.56
C ARG A 405 7.35 -1.54 9.20
N PHE A 406 8.17 -0.49 9.30
CA PHE A 406 7.80 0.92 9.15
C PHE A 406 7.35 1.27 7.72
N TYR A 407 8.11 0.92 6.67
CA TYR A 407 7.64 1.22 5.30
C TYR A 407 6.41 0.38 4.92
N TYR A 408 6.35 -0.85 5.41
CA TYR A 408 5.15 -1.67 5.31
C TYR A 408 3.96 -1.02 6.03
N TYR A 409 4.18 -0.43 7.22
CA TYR A 409 3.17 0.33 7.95
C TYR A 409 2.65 1.50 7.12
N LEU A 410 3.54 2.36 6.61
CA LEU A 410 3.16 3.49 5.77
C LEU A 410 2.31 3.04 4.58
N TYR A 411 2.76 2.04 3.83
CA TYR A 411 1.98 1.53 2.70
C TYR A 411 0.64 0.90 3.12
N THR A 412 0.57 0.30 4.31
CA THR A 412 -0.70 -0.20 4.86
C THR A 412 -1.66 0.94 5.21
N ILE A 413 -1.15 2.10 5.63
CA ILE A 413 -1.95 3.33 5.78
C ILE A 413 -2.40 3.88 4.43
N GLU A 414 -1.56 3.89 3.40
CA GLU A 414 -2.01 4.29 2.05
C GLU A 414 -3.16 3.41 1.56
N ARG A 415 -3.06 2.10 1.76
CA ARG A 415 -4.15 1.17 1.45
C ARG A 415 -5.41 1.51 2.23
N LEU A 416 -5.28 1.83 3.50
CA LEU A 416 -6.41 2.24 4.35
C LEU A 416 -7.06 3.52 3.84
N GLY A 417 -6.25 4.52 3.50
CA GLY A 417 -6.68 5.74 2.84
C GLY A 417 -7.50 5.49 1.57
N MET A 418 -6.91 4.71 0.66
CA MET A 418 -7.47 4.48 -0.67
C MET A 418 -8.67 3.52 -0.69
N LEU A 419 -8.63 2.43 0.09
CA LEU A 419 -9.74 1.49 0.23
C LEU A 419 -10.86 2.12 1.07
N GLY A 420 -10.51 2.79 2.16
CA GLY A 420 -11.46 3.49 3.02
C GLY A 420 -12.12 4.68 2.33
N GLY A 421 -11.48 5.26 1.30
CA GLY A 421 -11.91 6.53 0.71
C GLY A 421 -11.83 7.67 1.74
N ILE A 422 -10.84 7.59 2.63
CA ILE A 422 -10.64 8.51 3.75
C ILE A 422 -9.49 9.46 3.41
N ASP A 423 -9.74 10.75 3.54
CA ASP A 423 -8.71 11.79 3.36
C ASP A 423 -7.97 12.05 4.69
N GLU A 424 -8.64 11.81 5.81
CA GLU A 424 -8.15 12.09 7.17
C GLU A 424 -8.39 10.88 8.10
N ILE A 425 -7.47 10.66 9.04
CA ILE A 425 -7.64 9.75 10.17
C ILE A 425 -7.61 10.59 11.45
N GLY A 426 -8.76 10.80 12.09
CA GLY A 426 -8.87 11.78 13.17
C GLY A 426 -8.71 13.20 12.60
N SER A 427 -7.73 13.96 13.09
CA SER A 427 -7.34 15.29 12.59
C SER A 427 -6.18 15.26 11.59
N HIS A 428 -5.72 14.08 11.19
CA HIS A 428 -4.47 13.90 10.46
C HIS A 428 -4.70 13.62 8.98
N ASP A 429 -4.12 14.45 8.11
CA ASP A 429 -4.03 14.18 6.67
C ASP A 429 -2.92 13.15 6.45
N TRP A 430 -3.33 11.89 6.37
CA TRP A 430 -2.40 10.78 6.30
C TRP A 430 -1.46 10.86 5.09
N TYR A 431 -1.92 11.42 3.97
CA TYR A 431 -1.13 11.47 2.75
C TYR A 431 -0.09 12.57 2.84
N ILE A 432 -0.50 13.78 3.24
CA ILE A 432 0.43 14.90 3.38
C ILE A 432 1.49 14.60 4.44
N GLU A 433 1.08 14.10 5.61
CA GLU A 433 2.02 13.76 6.69
C GLU A 433 2.99 12.66 6.27
N GLY A 434 2.50 11.54 5.70
CA GLY A 434 3.37 10.45 5.28
C GLY A 434 4.29 10.83 4.10
N ALA A 435 3.83 11.64 3.15
CA ALA A 435 4.66 12.10 2.05
C ALA A 435 5.79 13.02 2.54
N GLN A 436 5.53 13.88 3.52
CA GLN A 436 6.58 14.69 4.15
C GLN A 436 7.64 13.83 4.84
N VAL A 437 7.24 12.77 5.54
CA VAL A 437 8.16 11.80 6.16
C VAL A 437 9.02 11.12 5.09
N LEU A 438 8.41 10.62 4.01
CA LEU A 438 9.13 9.95 2.93
C LEU A 438 10.12 10.88 2.20
N LEU A 439 9.74 12.13 1.93
CA LEU A 439 10.65 13.12 1.34
C LEU A 439 11.86 13.41 2.23
N LYS A 440 11.63 13.52 3.55
CA LYS A 440 12.69 13.70 4.56
C LYS A 440 13.59 12.46 4.67
N GLN A 441 13.04 11.26 4.55
CA GLN A 441 13.82 10.01 4.64
C GLN A 441 14.66 9.75 3.39
N GLN A 442 14.14 10.03 2.20
CA GLN A 442 14.91 9.90 0.95
C GLN A 442 16.13 10.85 0.92
N THR A 443 16.06 11.97 1.65
CA THR A 443 17.12 12.98 1.72
C THR A 443 18.13 12.76 2.85
N LYS A 444 17.72 12.14 3.97
CA LYS A 444 18.57 11.94 5.16
C LYS A 444 19.11 10.53 5.35
N GLY A 445 18.51 9.52 4.72
CA GLY A 445 18.84 8.10 4.95
C GLY A 445 18.73 7.22 3.71
N GLY A 446 18.10 7.67 2.63
CA GLY A 446 18.27 7.06 1.32
C GLY A 446 19.73 7.18 0.92
N ALA A 447 20.39 6.07 0.59
CA ALA A 447 21.63 6.11 -0.20
C ALA A 447 21.45 7.20 -1.26
N ALA A 448 22.47 8.03 -1.51
CA ALA A 448 22.44 9.27 -2.31
C ALA A 448 21.85 9.16 -3.75
N ASP A 449 21.27 8.01 -4.08
CA ASP A 449 20.80 7.49 -5.34
C ASP A 449 19.28 7.29 -5.43
N GLY A 450 18.47 7.58 -4.38
CA GLY A 450 17.00 7.62 -4.47
C GLY A 450 16.20 6.50 -3.76
N ALA A 451 16.86 5.67 -2.97
CA ALA A 451 16.22 4.58 -2.23
C ALA A 451 15.54 5.03 -0.92
N TRP A 452 14.69 4.16 -0.38
CA TRP A 452 14.22 4.18 1.00
C TRP A 452 14.64 2.89 1.69
N ASP A 453 15.21 2.98 2.88
CA ASP A 453 15.63 1.83 3.68
C ASP A 453 15.77 2.26 5.15
N VAL A 454 15.25 1.45 6.08
CA VAL A 454 15.53 1.59 7.54
C VAL A 454 16.61 0.61 8.00
N GLY A 455 17.11 -0.24 7.10
CA GLY A 455 18.31 -1.05 7.26
C GLY A 455 18.17 -2.29 8.13
N ASN A 456 16.97 -2.63 8.63
CA ASN A 456 16.80 -3.61 9.71
C ASN A 456 15.50 -4.44 9.68
N GLU A 457 14.85 -4.65 8.52
CA GLU A 457 13.50 -5.23 8.47
C GLU A 457 13.37 -6.60 7.77
N ILE A 458 13.36 -6.64 6.44
CA ILE A 458 13.26 -7.85 5.60
C ILE A 458 14.44 -7.81 4.65
N SER A 459 15.05 -8.93 4.34
CA SER A 459 16.14 -8.97 3.36
C SER A 459 15.63 -9.27 1.93
N PRO A 460 15.97 -8.49 0.88
CA PRO A 460 16.68 -7.21 0.92
C PRO A 460 15.75 -6.02 1.25
N SER A 461 16.08 -5.23 2.28
CA SER A 461 15.15 -4.25 2.86
C SER A 461 14.95 -3.06 1.94
N ASP A 462 16.05 -2.57 1.39
CA ASP A 462 16.12 -1.50 0.40
C ASP A 462 15.12 -1.65 -0.76
N VAL A 463 15.01 -2.83 -1.37
CA VAL A 463 14.07 -3.08 -2.48
C VAL A 463 12.62 -3.02 -2.01
N TYR A 464 12.29 -3.70 -0.91
CA TYR A 464 10.91 -3.74 -0.41
C TYR A 464 10.47 -2.38 0.12
N ASP A 465 11.33 -1.71 0.89
CA ASP A 465 11.10 -0.39 1.47
C ASP A 465 10.92 0.67 0.37
N THR A 466 11.77 0.65 -0.66
CA THR A 466 11.60 1.51 -1.83
C THR A 466 10.31 1.23 -2.58
N CYS A 467 9.92 -0.04 -2.77
CA CYS A 467 8.64 -0.37 -3.37
C CYS A 467 7.46 0.16 -2.55
N TYR A 468 7.48 -0.01 -1.22
CA TYR A 468 6.45 0.51 -0.32
C TYR A 468 6.34 2.04 -0.37
N ALA A 469 7.48 2.76 -0.33
CA ALA A 469 7.51 4.21 -0.42
C ALA A 469 6.96 4.73 -1.75
N LEU A 470 7.34 4.10 -2.88
CA LEU A 470 6.81 4.43 -4.20
C LEU A 470 5.29 4.23 -4.26
N LEU A 471 4.80 3.10 -3.77
CA LEU A 471 3.37 2.80 -3.76
C LEU A 471 2.58 3.78 -2.86
N PHE A 472 3.16 4.20 -1.74
CA PHE A 472 2.59 5.24 -0.87
C PHE A 472 2.47 6.59 -1.60
N LEU A 473 3.59 7.13 -2.11
CA LEU A 473 3.65 8.45 -2.73
C LEU A 473 2.69 8.59 -3.91
N LYS A 474 2.46 7.47 -4.61
CA LYS A 474 1.61 7.40 -5.79
C LYS A 474 0.16 7.04 -5.49
N ARG A 475 -0.19 6.77 -4.24
CA ARG A 475 -1.54 6.34 -3.86
C ARG A 475 -2.00 5.19 -4.76
N ALA A 476 -1.13 4.18 -4.86
CA ALA A 476 -1.18 3.13 -5.85
C ALA A 476 -2.37 2.17 -5.70
N THR A 477 -2.96 2.10 -4.50
CA THR A 477 -4.07 1.19 -4.22
C THR A 477 -5.32 1.68 -4.92
N SER A 478 -5.88 0.85 -5.80
CA SER A 478 -7.17 1.16 -6.42
C SER A 478 -8.26 1.06 -5.34
N GLY A 479 -9.06 2.12 -5.14
CA GLY A 479 -10.14 2.12 -4.17
C GLY A 479 -11.23 1.07 -4.45
N VAL A 480 -12.05 0.79 -3.44
CA VAL A 480 -13.22 -0.11 -3.54
C VAL A 480 -14.49 0.65 -3.93
N ASP A 481 -15.55 -0.07 -4.28
CA ASP A 481 -16.80 0.57 -4.72
C ASP A 481 -17.61 1.11 -3.55
N ARG A 482 -17.38 0.57 -2.35
CA ARG A 482 -18.05 0.97 -1.12
C ARG A 482 -17.04 1.41 -0.06
N PRO A 483 -16.44 2.60 -0.19
CA PRO A 483 -15.61 3.17 0.86
C PRO A 483 -16.41 3.30 2.16
N ILE A 484 -15.68 3.36 3.28
CA ILE A 484 -16.27 3.43 4.62
C ILE A 484 -16.38 4.89 5.04
N PRO A 485 -17.41 5.28 5.82
CA PRO A 485 -17.49 6.64 6.30
C PRO A 485 -16.30 7.03 7.20
N VAL A 486 -15.85 8.28 7.06
CA VAL A 486 -14.63 8.81 7.71
C VAL A 486 -14.90 9.04 9.20
N ILE A 487 -13.97 8.63 10.06
CA ILE A 487 -13.95 9.04 11.47
C ILE A 487 -13.21 10.37 11.59
N THR A 488 -13.96 11.42 11.93
CA THR A 488 -13.42 12.72 12.30
C THR A 488 -13.65 12.96 13.78
N GLY A 489 -12.64 13.44 14.50
CA GLY A 489 -12.72 13.68 15.93
C GLY A 489 -11.36 13.49 16.59
N ASP A 490 -11.05 14.39 17.51
CA ASP A 490 -9.90 14.27 18.37
C ASP A 490 -10.21 13.11 19.33
N GLY A 491 -9.37 12.08 19.36
CA GLY A 491 -9.49 11.05 20.39
C GLY A 491 -9.45 11.78 21.74
N GLY A 492 -10.60 11.84 22.43
CA GLY A 492 -10.75 12.67 23.62
C GLY A 492 -9.69 12.33 24.65
N ASP A 493 -9.13 13.40 25.24
CA ASP A 493 -8.05 13.42 26.25
C ASP A 493 -8.09 12.30 27.29
#